data_AF-A0A7C3XDM5-F1
#
_entry.id   AF-A0A7C3XDM5-F1
#
_cell.length_a   1.000
_cell.length_b   1.000
_cell.length_c   1.000
_cell.angle_alpha   90.00
_cell.angle_beta   90.00
_cell.angle_gamma   90.00
#
_symmetry.space_group_name_H-M   'P 1'
#
loop_
_entity.id
_entity.type
_entity.pdbx_description
1 polymer ?
#
loop_
_entity_poly.entity_id
_entity_poly.type
_entity_poly.pdbx_seq_one_letter_code
_entity_poly.pdbx_strand_id
1 'polypeptide(L)'
;LVHATEEHAHAVSLAQQIDFLGGVPTVDVERPHVSPNSTTMLEQDLEGELDAIARYKARIAQAEMLQEYGLRRALEDILMVEEEHARDLQLVLRK
;
A
#
# COMPACT_ATOMS: atom_id res chain seq x y z
N LEU A 1 -9.70 -10.87 -4.66
CA LEU A 1 -9.30 -11.68 -3.48
C LEU A 1 -7.79 -11.73 -3.31
N VAL A 2 -7.01 -11.77 -4.41
CA VAL A 2 -5.54 -11.70 -4.37
C VAL A 2 -5.07 -10.39 -3.72
N HIS A 3 -5.38 -9.23 -4.31
CA HIS A 3 -4.97 -7.91 -3.76
C HIS A 3 -5.39 -7.77 -2.29
N ALA A 4 -6.66 -8.05 -1.96
CA ALA A 4 -7.13 -7.97 -0.56
C ALA A 4 -6.34 -8.84 0.45
N THR A 5 -5.78 -9.98 0.01
CA THR A 5 -4.92 -10.82 0.86
C THR A 5 -3.53 -10.21 1.01
N GLU A 6 -3.00 -9.62 -0.07
CA GLU A 6 -1.73 -8.89 -0.08
C GLU A 6 -1.83 -7.62 0.78
N GLU A 7 -2.89 -6.84 0.66
CA GLU A 7 -3.17 -5.68 1.52
C GLU A 7 -3.19 -6.03 3.01
N HIS A 8 -3.80 -7.18 3.34
CA HIS A 8 -3.76 -7.65 4.72
C HIS A 8 -2.34 -8.01 5.17
N ALA A 9 -1.55 -8.63 4.31
CA ALA A 9 -0.14 -8.94 4.60
C ALA A 9 0.70 -7.66 4.73
N HIS A 10 0.45 -6.64 3.91
CA HIS A 10 1.07 -5.31 4.03
C HIS A 10 0.77 -4.70 5.40
N ALA A 11 -0.50 -4.69 5.80
CA ALA A 11 -0.94 -4.16 7.10
C ALA A 11 -0.27 -4.89 8.28
N VAL A 12 -0.15 -6.22 8.23
CA VAL A 12 0.55 -7.01 9.27
C VAL A 12 2.03 -6.66 9.32
N SER A 13 2.70 -6.57 8.16
CA SER A 13 4.11 -6.18 8.08
C SER A 13 4.33 -4.79 8.67
N LEU A 14 3.50 -3.81 8.31
CA LEU A 14 3.56 -2.45 8.85
C LEU A 14 3.31 -2.41 10.36
N ALA A 15 2.35 -3.17 10.87
CA ALA A 15 2.07 -3.24 12.30
C ALA A 15 3.29 -3.77 13.09
N GLN A 16 3.97 -4.79 12.57
CA GLN A 16 5.20 -5.31 13.17
C GLN A 16 6.33 -4.28 13.18
N GLN A 17 6.51 -3.53 12.08
CA GLN A 17 7.52 -2.47 12.02
C GLN A 17 7.22 -1.32 12.98
N ILE A 18 5.95 -0.90 13.09
CA ILE A 18 5.52 0.17 14.00
C ILE A 18 5.76 -0.25 15.46
N ASP A 19 5.37 -1.47 15.85
CA ASP A 19 5.60 -2.01 17.19
C ASP A 19 7.09 -2.11 17.52
N PHE A 20 7.91 -2.62 16.58
CA PHE A 20 9.35 -2.71 16.72
C PHE A 20 10.02 -1.34 16.98
N LEU A 21 9.53 -0.28 16.33
CA LEU A 21 10.01 1.09 16.52
C LEU A 21 9.44 1.77 17.79
N GLY A 22 8.67 1.04 18.61
CA GLY A 22 8.08 1.52 19.87
C GLY A 22 6.78 2.30 19.71
N GLY A 23 6.15 2.26 18.53
CA GLY A 23 4.83 2.83 18.28
C GLY A 23 3.68 1.87 18.62
N VAL A 24 2.45 2.37 18.53
CA VAL A 24 1.23 1.54 18.64
C VAL A 24 0.54 1.53 17.27
N PRO A 25 0.44 0.37 16.59
CA PRO A 25 -0.28 0.27 15.33
C PRO A 25 -1.75 0.67 15.49
N THR A 26 -2.28 1.41 14.52
CA THR A 26 -3.72 1.71 14.48
C THR A 26 -4.51 0.58 13.83
N VAL A 27 -5.77 0.45 14.23
CA VAL A 27 -6.78 -0.41 13.58
C VAL A 27 -7.86 0.43 12.88
N ASP A 28 -7.74 1.75 12.94
CA ASP A 28 -8.65 2.66 12.26
C ASP A 28 -8.36 2.64 10.76
N VAL A 29 -9.37 2.24 9.99
CA VAL A 29 -9.31 2.21 8.52
C VAL A 29 -10.07 3.39 7.94
N GLU A 30 -9.56 3.92 6.82
CA GLU A 30 -10.28 4.94 6.08
C GLU A 30 -11.59 4.39 5.50
N ARG A 31 -12.57 5.26 5.31
CA ARG A 31 -13.89 4.85 4.82
C ARG A 31 -13.75 4.36 3.37
N PRO A 32 -14.19 3.12 3.06
CA PRO A 32 -14.12 2.64 1.70
C PRO A 32 -15.08 3.41 0.80
N HIS A 33 -14.60 3.75 -0.40
CA HIS A 33 -15.43 4.27 -1.48
C HIS A 33 -16.18 3.11 -2.15
N VAL A 34 -17.46 3.31 -2.43
CA VAL A 34 -18.32 2.29 -3.05
C VAL A 34 -19.13 2.88 -4.19
N SER A 35 -19.34 2.09 -5.24
CA SER A 35 -20.12 2.46 -6.42
C SER A 35 -20.85 1.24 -7.00
N PRO A 36 -22.07 1.40 -7.53
CA PRO A 36 -22.74 0.34 -8.29
C PRO A 36 -22.11 0.12 -9.69
N ASN A 37 -21.24 1.03 -10.14
CA ASN A 37 -20.53 0.92 -11.42
C ASN A 37 -19.15 0.31 -11.20
N SER A 38 -18.89 -0.83 -11.85
CA SER A 38 -17.61 -1.55 -11.73
C SER A 38 -16.41 -0.77 -12.25
N THR A 39 -16.56 0.03 -13.32
CA THR A 39 -15.48 0.89 -13.82
C THR A 39 -15.13 1.95 -12.80
N THR A 40 -16.13 2.59 -12.18
CA THR A 40 -15.88 3.57 -11.10
C THR A 40 -15.19 2.92 -9.90
N MET A 41 -15.58 1.70 -9.51
CA MET A 41 -14.89 0.96 -8.46
C MET A 41 -13.41 0.73 -8.79
N LEU A 42 -13.09 0.30 -10.02
CA LEU A 42 -11.71 0.08 -10.46
C LEU A 42 -10.89 1.38 -10.52
N GLU A 43 -11.52 2.50 -10.87
CA GLU A 43 -10.85 3.80 -10.86
C GLU A 43 -10.56 4.28 -9.43
N GLN A 44 -11.47 4.02 -8.49
CA GLN A 44 -11.26 4.29 -7.06
C GLN A 44 -10.15 3.41 -6.49
N ASP A 45 -10.10 2.14 -6.90
CA ASP A 45 -9.04 1.20 -6.53
C ASP A 45 -7.68 1.72 -7.03
N LEU A 46 -7.60 2.10 -8.31
CA LEU A 46 -6.36 2.63 -8.89
C LEU A 46 -5.90 3.93 -8.21
N GLU A 47 -6.83 4.80 -7.82
CA GLU A 47 -6.49 6.00 -7.03
C GLU A 47 -5.87 5.62 -5.68
N GLY A 48 -6.42 4.59 -5.02
CA GLY A 48 -5.85 4.01 -3.80
C GLY A 48 -4.43 3.49 -3.99
N GLU A 49 -4.18 2.68 -5.03
CA GLU A 49 -2.85 2.14 -5.31
C GLU A 49 -1.82 3.26 -5.58
N LEU A 50 -2.22 4.30 -6.31
CA LEU A 50 -1.34 5.42 -6.63
C LEU A 50 -0.99 6.27 -5.39
N ASP A 51 -1.95 6.47 -4.47
CA ASP A 51 -1.68 7.12 -3.18
C ASP A 51 -0.75 6.26 -2.31
N ALA A 52 -1.01 4.95 -2.23
CA ALA A 52 -0.18 4.01 -1.50
C ALA A 52 1.27 4.02 -2.01
N ILE A 53 1.48 3.90 -3.33
CA ILE A 53 2.79 4.01 -3.99
C ILE A 53 3.50 5.31 -3.59
N ALA A 54 2.80 6.45 -3.64
CA ALA A 54 3.39 7.74 -3.27
C ALA A 54 3.81 7.76 -1.79
N ARG A 55 2.97 7.21 -0.91
CA ARG A 55 3.25 7.10 0.52
C ARG A 55 4.46 6.19 0.77
N TYR A 56 4.53 5.00 0.17
CA TYR A 56 5.65 4.08 0.33
C TYR A 56 6.96 4.68 -0.17
N LYS A 57 6.98 5.34 -1.34
CA LYS A 57 8.18 6.06 -1.84
C LYS A 57 8.69 7.10 -0.84
N ALA A 58 7.79 7.87 -0.23
CA ALA A 58 8.17 8.83 0.80
C ALA A 58 8.76 8.15 2.04
N ARG A 59 8.20 7.01 2.49
CA ARG A 59 8.67 6.31 3.70
C ARG A 59 9.97 5.55 3.45
N ILE A 60 10.19 5.03 2.24
CA ILE A 60 11.47 4.46 1.81
C ILE A 60 12.58 5.51 1.91
N ALA A 61 12.33 6.73 1.41
CA ALA A 61 13.29 7.82 1.54
C ALA A 61 13.57 8.19 3.01
N GLN A 62 12.54 8.18 3.86
CA GLN A 62 12.69 8.42 5.30
C GLN A 62 13.50 7.31 5.99
N ALA A 63 13.22 6.05 5.70
CA ALA A 63 13.96 4.90 6.23
C ALA A 63 15.44 4.95 5.80
N GLU A 64 15.72 5.32 4.54
CA GLU A 64 17.08 5.51 4.04
C GLU A 64 17.82 6.63 4.80
N MET A 65 17.19 7.79 5.01
CA MET A 65 17.79 8.90 5.76
C MET A 65 18.14 8.52 7.20
N LEU A 66 17.39 7.60 7.79
CA LEU A 66 17.60 7.10 9.16
C LEU A 66 18.50 5.87 9.21
N GLN A 67 18.99 5.38 8.05
CA GLN A 67 19.77 4.15 7.92
C GLN A 67 19.04 2.90 8.44
N GLU A 68 17.71 2.92 8.46
CA GLU A 68 16.84 1.81 8.85
C GLU A 68 16.67 0.84 7.67
N TYR A 69 17.74 0.14 7.30
CA TYR A 69 17.78 -0.65 6.06
C TYR A 69 16.80 -1.83 6.06
N GLY A 70 16.51 -2.41 7.22
CA GLY A 70 15.50 -3.47 7.35
C GLY A 70 14.09 -2.96 7.04
N LEU A 71 13.72 -1.82 7.64
CA LEU A 71 12.45 -1.15 7.34
C LEU A 71 12.37 -0.75 5.87
N ARG A 72 13.45 -0.15 5.34
CA ARG A 72 13.53 0.23 3.92
C ARG A 72 13.23 -0.95 3.01
N ARG A 73 13.82 -2.11 3.27
CA ARG A 73 13.57 -3.32 2.48
C ARG A 73 12.13 -3.80 2.58
N ALA A 74 11.56 -3.84 3.79
CA ALA A 74 10.17 -4.23 3.99
C ALA A 74 9.20 -3.30 3.22
N LEU A 75 9.47 -1.99 3.18
CA LEU A 75 8.68 -1.03 2.42
C LEU A 75 8.87 -1.17 0.90
N GLU A 76 10.08 -1.51 0.43
CA GLU A 76 10.32 -1.81 -0.99
C GLU A 76 9.57 -3.06 -1.46
N ASP A 77 9.51 -4.10 -0.61
CA ASP A 77 8.76 -5.31 -0.91
C ASP A 77 7.26 -5.01 -1.10
N ILE A 78 6.69 -4.18 -0.22
CA ILE A 78 5.29 -3.73 -0.36
C ILE A 78 5.12 -2.87 -1.62
N LEU A 79 5.99 -1.86 -1.82
CA LEU A 79 5.92 -0.98 -3.00
C LEU A 79 5.91 -1.77 -4.32
N MET A 80 6.69 -2.84 -4.42
CA MET A 80 6.74 -3.67 -5.62
C MET A 80 5.37 -4.31 -5.95
N VAL A 81 4.63 -4.75 -4.93
CA VAL A 81 3.30 -5.35 -5.06
C VAL A 81 2.27 -4.29 -5.44
N GLU A 82 2.30 -3.12 -4.80
CA GLU A 82 1.38 -2.01 -5.09
C GLU A 82 1.59 -1.48 -6.53
N GLU A 83 2.84 -1.42 -7.00
CA GLU A 83 3.13 -1.09 -8.40
C GLU A 83 2.65 -2.19 -9.38
N GLU A 84 2.54 -3.45 -8.94
CA GLU A 84 1.88 -4.51 -9.72
C GLU A 84 0.37 -4.31 -9.77
N HIS A 85 -0.28 -4.08 -8.63
CA HIS A 85 -1.71 -3.80 -8.56
C HIS A 85 -2.12 -2.62 -9.44
N ALA A 86 -1.38 -1.52 -9.37
CA ALA A 86 -1.62 -0.35 -10.21
C ALA A 86 -1.51 -0.68 -11.72
N ARG A 87 -0.54 -1.51 -12.12
CA ARG A 87 -0.39 -1.96 -13.51
C ARG A 87 -1.56 -2.84 -13.95
N ASP A 88 -2.01 -3.75 -13.10
CA ASP A 88 -3.15 -4.63 -13.39
C ASP A 88 -4.44 -3.83 -13.58
N LEU A 89 -4.68 -2.83 -12.72
CA LEU A 89 -5.82 -1.94 -12.82
C LEU A 89 -5.76 -1.05 -14.06
N GLN A 90 -4.58 -0.48 -14.37
CA GLN A 90 -4.34 0.29 -15.60
C GLN A 90 -4.62 -0.54 -16.85
N LEU A 91 -4.16 -1.80 -16.89
CA LEU A 91 -4.41 -2.72 -18.00
C LEU A 91 -5.91 -2.95 -18.21
N VAL A 92 -6.66 -3.20 -17.14
CA VAL A 92 -8.11 -3.42 -17.20
C VAL A 92 -8.86 -2.15 -17.62
N LEU A 93 -8.44 -0.99 -17.11
CA LEU A 93 -9.04 0.31 -17.43
C LEU A 93 -8.59 0.88 -18.79
N ARG A 94 -7.60 0.26 -19.44
CA ARG A 94 -6.96 0.73 -20.68
C ARG A 94 -6.35 2.13 -20.52
N LYS A 95 -5.67 2.36 -19.40
CA LYS A 95 -4.94 3.59 -19.09
C LYS A 95 -3.43 3.36 -19.13
#